data_AF-A0AAW2SX05-F1
#
_entry.id   AF-A0AAW2SX05-F1
#
_cell.length_a   1.000
_cell.length_b   1.000
_cell.length_c   1.000
_cell.angle_alpha   90.00
_cell.angle_beta   90.00
_cell.angle_gamma   90.00
#
_symmetry.space_group_name_H-M   'P 1'
#
loop_
_entity.id
_entity.type
_entity.pdbx_description
1 polymer ?
#
loop_
_entity_poly.entity_id
_entity_poly.type
_entity_poly.pdbx_seq_one_letter_code
_entity_poly.pdbx_strand_id
1 'polypeptide(L)'
;MDAQTPQAFSSDHLNSESIFHNSTNHVKQTTSGKNAMENFRALILKLAEEAQSGNPSTAPAQTYVPSLLNQFFSQYKTPDHPPYSAMIERALRELNEKGGSREESISQFLEKEYNALPWAHSTLLKDHLGELCESGDIVVTRGSSGKRYLLKTSTRTHH
;
A
#
# COMPACT_ATOMS: atom_id res chain seq x y z
N MET A 1 7.70 78.75 -16.41
CA MET A 1 8.45 78.31 -15.22
C MET A 1 7.96 76.92 -14.91
N ASP A 2 8.83 75.94 -15.21
CA ASP A 2 9.02 74.63 -14.52
C ASP A 2 7.82 73.66 -14.42
N ALA A 3 7.90 72.33 -14.53
CA ALA A 3 8.85 71.30 -14.97
C ALA A 3 8.01 69.98 -15.01
N GLN A 4 7.94 69.24 -16.12
CA GLN A 4 8.63 67.97 -16.41
C GLN A 4 8.75 66.92 -15.25
N THR A 5 7.82 65.94 -15.24
CA THR A 5 8.01 64.45 -15.11
C THR A 5 8.51 63.92 -13.71
N PRO A 6 8.43 62.63 -13.29
CA PRO A 6 8.29 61.46 -14.17
C PRO A 6 7.73 60.07 -13.67
N GLN A 7 7.68 59.15 -14.65
CA GLN A 7 7.80 57.65 -14.59
C GLN A 7 6.59 56.82 -14.05
N ALA A 8 6.28 55.61 -14.52
CA ALA A 8 7.08 54.60 -15.22
C ALA A 8 6.27 53.66 -16.14
N PHE A 9 6.97 53.18 -17.18
CA PHE A 9 6.69 52.01 -18.04
C PHE A 9 6.72 50.67 -17.29
N SER A 10 6.02 49.65 -17.80
CA SER A 10 6.66 48.40 -18.23
C SER A 10 5.76 47.51 -19.08
N SER A 11 6.38 47.07 -20.17
CA SER A 11 5.89 46.25 -21.28
C SER A 11 5.68 44.78 -20.91
N ASP A 12 4.57 44.21 -21.35
CA ASP A 12 4.38 42.76 -21.46
C ASP A 12 5.18 42.22 -22.64
N HIS A 13 6.07 41.26 -22.38
CA HIS A 13 6.76 40.49 -23.41
C HIS A 13 6.24 39.04 -23.38
N LEU A 14 5.56 38.65 -24.45
CA LEU A 14 5.23 37.27 -24.79
C LEU A 14 6.51 36.52 -25.14
N ASN A 15 6.70 35.31 -24.61
CA ASN A 15 7.54 34.32 -25.27
C ASN A 15 6.82 32.98 -25.31
N SER A 16 6.46 32.56 -26.53
CA SER A 16 6.09 31.19 -26.85
C SER A 16 7.27 30.54 -27.53
N GLU A 17 7.82 29.47 -26.95
CA GLU A 17 8.48 28.43 -27.75
C GLU A 17 8.05 27.05 -27.25
N SER A 18 7.68 26.24 -28.24
CA SER A 18 7.25 24.85 -28.20
C SER A 18 8.48 23.93 -28.10
N ILE A 19 8.27 22.68 -27.62
CA ILE A 19 8.62 21.42 -28.32
C ILE A 19 8.84 20.28 -27.29
N PHE A 20 7.85 19.38 -27.27
CA PHE A 20 7.89 17.91 -27.12
C PHE A 20 8.70 17.16 -26.03
N HIS A 21 8.13 15.98 -25.72
CA HIS A 21 8.61 14.84 -24.91
C HIS A 21 8.49 15.08 -23.39
N ASN A 22 7.84 14.25 -22.57
CA ASN A 22 7.73 12.80 -22.62
C ASN A 22 6.46 12.34 -21.88
N SER A 23 5.90 11.26 -22.39
CA SER A 23 4.81 10.49 -21.82
C SER A 23 5.22 9.92 -20.46
N THR A 24 4.46 10.23 -19.41
CA THR A 24 4.41 9.39 -18.22
C THR A 24 2.95 9.07 -17.95
N ASN A 25 2.52 7.92 -18.48
CA ASN A 25 1.38 7.18 -17.95
C ASN A 25 1.62 6.93 -16.46
N HIS A 26 1.17 7.84 -15.60
CA HIS A 26 1.11 7.56 -14.18
C HIS A 26 -0.07 6.62 -13.96
N VAL A 27 0.24 5.32 -14.01
CA VAL A 27 -0.52 4.24 -13.40
C VAL A 27 -1.06 4.76 -12.06
N LYS A 28 -2.37 4.74 -11.89
CA LYS A 28 -3.04 5.05 -10.62
C LYS A 28 -2.61 3.99 -9.60
N GLN A 29 -1.45 4.17 -8.99
CA GLN A 29 -1.11 3.51 -7.74
C GLN A 29 -1.99 4.14 -6.67
N THR A 30 -2.93 3.36 -6.18
CA THR A 30 -3.93 3.74 -5.20
C THR A 30 -3.25 4.19 -3.90
N THR A 31 -3.19 5.50 -3.69
CA THR A 31 -2.67 6.17 -2.47
C THR A 31 -3.66 6.14 -1.29
N SER A 32 -4.74 5.36 -1.39
CA SER A 32 -5.89 5.42 -0.48
C SER A 32 -5.68 4.85 0.94
N GLY A 33 -4.57 4.16 1.20
CA GLY A 33 -4.29 3.58 2.53
C GLY A 33 -3.44 4.49 3.44
N LYS A 34 -2.44 5.17 2.86
CA LYS A 34 -1.50 6.02 3.62
C LYS A 34 -2.20 7.28 4.13
N ASN A 35 -3.00 7.91 3.28
CA ASN A 35 -3.78 9.10 3.65
C ASN A 35 -4.82 8.82 4.75
N ALA A 36 -5.49 7.66 4.74
CA ALA A 36 -6.50 7.30 5.73
C ALA A 36 -5.90 7.12 7.14
N MET A 37 -4.73 6.51 7.23
CA MET A 37 -4.05 6.28 8.51
C MET A 37 -3.44 7.58 9.07
N GLU A 38 -2.94 8.47 8.20
CA GLU A 38 -2.50 9.82 8.58
C GLU A 38 -3.67 10.68 9.08
N ASN A 39 -4.82 10.61 8.42
CA ASN A 39 -6.04 11.29 8.85
C ASN A 39 -6.52 10.77 10.21
N PHE A 40 -6.51 9.45 10.42
CA PHE A 40 -6.84 8.86 11.72
C PHE A 40 -5.89 9.33 12.82
N ARG A 41 -4.57 9.33 12.55
CA ARG A 41 -3.57 9.87 13.50
C ARG A 41 -3.89 11.31 13.88
N ALA A 42 -4.18 12.17 12.90
CA ALA A 42 -4.51 13.57 13.14
C ALA A 42 -5.78 13.72 14.00
N LEU A 43 -6.81 12.91 13.74
CA LEU A 43 -8.05 12.91 14.51
C LEU A 43 -7.82 12.50 15.97
N ILE A 44 -7.06 11.43 16.23
CA ILE A 44 -6.80 11.00 17.61
C ILE A 44 -5.96 12.02 18.38
N LEU A 45 -4.95 12.64 17.73
CA LEU A 45 -4.16 13.70 18.36
C LEU A 45 -5.03 14.91 18.73
N LYS A 46 -5.92 15.33 17.82
CA LYS A 46 -6.86 16.43 18.06
C LYS A 46 -7.84 16.12 19.19
N LEU A 47 -8.40 14.91 19.23
CA LEU A 47 -9.28 14.47 20.33
C LEU A 47 -8.57 14.44 21.68
N ALA A 48 -7.30 14.02 21.69
CA ALA A 48 -6.49 14.01 22.91
C ALA A 48 -6.24 15.45 23.41
N GLU A 49 -6.02 16.40 22.51
CA GLU A 49 -5.85 17.83 22.83
C GLU A 49 -7.15 18.47 23.33
N GLU A 50 -8.28 18.21 22.65
CA GLU A 50 -9.60 18.73 23.04
C GLU A 50 -10.08 18.23 24.40
N ALA A 51 -9.78 16.97 24.74
CA ALA A 51 -10.13 16.40 26.05
C ALA A 51 -9.40 17.06 27.24
N GLN A 52 -8.37 17.88 27.00
CA GLN A 52 -7.49 18.44 28.03
C GLN A 52 -7.65 19.96 28.25
N SER A 53 -8.53 20.63 27.50
CA SER A 53 -8.77 22.09 27.55
C SER A 53 -9.26 22.64 28.91
N GLY A 54 -9.41 21.80 29.94
CA GLY A 54 -9.93 22.18 31.26
C GLY A 54 -8.98 22.03 32.46
N ASN A 55 -7.79 21.43 32.33
CA ASN A 55 -6.88 21.24 33.47
C ASN A 55 -5.38 21.26 33.07
N PRO A 56 -4.55 22.17 33.64
CA PRO A 56 -3.15 22.36 33.24
C PRO A 56 -2.14 21.34 33.81
N SER A 57 -2.56 20.19 34.34
CA SER A 57 -1.69 19.35 35.20
C SER A 57 -1.57 17.89 34.77
N THR A 58 -1.34 17.60 33.48
CA THR A 58 -0.99 16.22 33.08
C THR A 58 0.04 16.16 31.95
N ALA A 59 1.22 16.73 32.20
CA ALA A 59 2.40 16.58 31.35
C ALA A 59 2.75 15.11 30.95
N PRO A 60 2.58 14.06 31.78
CA PRO A 60 2.86 12.68 31.34
C PRO A 60 1.83 12.12 30.36
N ALA A 61 0.56 12.59 30.37
CA ALA A 61 -0.48 12.11 29.45
C ALA A 61 -0.30 12.67 28.03
N GLN A 62 0.20 13.91 27.92
CA GLN A 62 0.49 14.56 26.64
C GLN A 62 1.57 13.82 25.82
N THR A 63 2.48 13.10 26.48
CA THR A 63 3.54 12.33 25.81
C THR A 63 3.12 10.89 25.53
N TYR A 64 2.25 10.31 26.37
CA TYR A 64 1.87 8.91 26.26
C TYR A 64 1.04 8.61 25.00
N VAL A 65 0.05 9.43 24.69
CA VAL A 65 -0.80 9.22 23.50
C VAL A 65 -0.01 9.33 22.20
N PRO A 66 0.81 10.38 21.95
CA PRO A 66 1.65 10.44 20.75
C PRO A 66 2.67 9.30 20.67
N SER A 67 3.26 8.89 21.80
CA SER A 67 4.20 7.77 21.85
C SER A 67 3.54 6.45 21.47
N LEU A 68 2.37 6.16 22.04
CA LEU A 68 1.59 4.97 21.73
C LEU A 68 1.13 4.97 20.28
N LEU A 69 0.65 6.11 19.78
CA LEU A 69 0.29 6.25 18.38
C LEU A 69 1.49 6.02 17.46
N ASN A 70 2.66 6.58 17.78
CA ASN A 70 3.85 6.37 16.97
C ASN A 70 4.31 4.91 16.97
N GLN A 71 4.24 4.23 18.11
CA GLN A 71 4.46 2.79 18.21
C GLN A 71 3.41 1.99 17.43
N PHE A 72 2.16 2.43 17.48
CA PHE A 72 1.08 1.77 16.77
C PHE A 72 1.26 1.92 15.26
N PHE A 73 1.60 3.09 14.76
CA PHE A 73 1.78 3.30 13.31
C PHE A 73 3.11 2.76 12.78
N SER A 74 4.15 2.66 13.62
CA SER A 74 5.42 2.04 13.21
C SER A 74 5.26 0.55 12.90
N GLN A 75 4.34 -0.14 13.58
CA GLN A 75 4.03 -1.55 13.33
C GLN A 75 3.26 -1.79 12.02
N TYR A 76 2.65 -0.74 11.44
CA TYR A 76 1.91 -0.79 10.17
C TYR A 76 2.63 -0.04 9.05
N LYS A 77 3.96 0.14 9.17
CA LYS A 77 4.75 0.62 8.03
C LYS A 77 4.51 -0.26 6.81
N THR A 78 4.58 0.36 5.64
CA THR A 78 4.40 -0.35 4.36
C THR A 78 5.27 -1.59 4.38
N PRO A 79 4.67 -2.78 4.20
CA PRO A 79 5.45 -4.00 4.25
C PRO A 79 6.57 -3.94 3.22
N ASP A 80 7.75 -4.45 3.57
CA ASP A 80 8.90 -4.52 2.67
C ASP A 80 8.78 -5.70 1.68
N HIS A 81 7.54 -6.07 1.37
CA HIS A 81 7.22 -7.20 0.52
C HIS A 81 6.25 -6.75 -0.59
N PRO A 82 6.28 -7.40 -1.75
CA PRO A 82 5.32 -7.11 -2.81
C PRO A 82 3.89 -7.48 -2.36
N PRO A 83 2.85 -7.09 -3.13
CA PRO A 83 1.48 -7.49 -2.84
C PRO A 83 1.34 -9.00 -2.68
N TYR A 84 0.40 -9.45 -1.83
CA TYR A 84 0.18 -10.86 -1.58
C TYR A 84 -0.14 -11.66 -2.84
N SER A 85 -0.86 -11.08 -3.79
CA SER A 85 -1.10 -11.70 -5.10
C SER A 85 0.21 -12.09 -5.79
N ALA A 86 1.16 -11.17 -5.89
CA ALA A 86 2.47 -11.42 -6.49
C ALA A 86 3.30 -12.44 -5.69
N MET A 87 3.23 -12.40 -4.35
CA MET A 87 3.90 -13.38 -3.48
C MET A 87 3.33 -14.79 -3.67
N ILE A 88 2.00 -14.93 -3.66
CA ILE A 88 1.28 -16.20 -3.86
C ILE A 88 1.59 -16.75 -5.24
N GLU A 89 1.53 -15.93 -6.28
CA GLU A 89 1.88 -16.38 -7.63
C GLU A 89 3.32 -16.88 -7.72
N ARG A 90 4.29 -16.16 -7.12
CA ARG A 90 5.69 -16.60 -7.07
C ARG A 90 5.79 -17.93 -6.33
N ALA A 91 5.16 -18.06 -5.17
CA ALA A 91 5.16 -19.30 -4.40
C ALA A 91 4.59 -20.47 -5.22
N LEU A 92 3.46 -20.29 -5.91
CA LEU A 92 2.87 -21.33 -6.75
C LEU A 92 3.77 -21.71 -7.94
N ARG A 93 4.48 -20.74 -8.54
CA ARG A 93 5.46 -20.99 -9.61
C ARG A 93 6.68 -21.77 -9.11
N GLU A 94 7.22 -21.40 -7.96
CA GLU A 94 8.45 -21.99 -7.40
C GLU A 94 8.19 -23.35 -6.76
N LEU A 95 7.08 -23.50 -6.02
CA LEU A 95 6.70 -24.79 -5.43
C LEU A 95 6.35 -25.82 -6.49
N ASN A 96 5.71 -25.39 -7.59
CA ASN A 96 5.36 -26.19 -8.77
C ASN A 96 4.87 -27.62 -8.43
N GLU A 97 4.10 -27.75 -7.36
CA GLU A 97 3.67 -29.06 -6.86
C GLU A 97 2.66 -29.67 -7.83
N LYS A 98 2.80 -30.97 -8.11
CA LYS A 98 1.86 -31.69 -8.97
C LYS A 98 0.45 -31.62 -8.36
N GLY A 99 -0.46 -30.93 -9.03
CA GLY A 99 -1.84 -30.73 -8.58
C GLY A 99 -2.07 -29.51 -7.67
N GLY A 100 -1.10 -28.60 -7.59
CA GLY A 100 -1.19 -27.34 -6.83
C GLY A 100 -0.56 -27.43 -5.44
N SER A 101 -0.35 -26.31 -4.78
CA SER A 101 0.24 -26.24 -3.44
C SER A 101 -0.82 -26.06 -2.37
N ARG A 102 -0.56 -26.55 -1.15
CA ARG A 102 -1.44 -26.29 0.00
C ARG A 102 -1.20 -24.89 0.56
N GLU A 103 -2.18 -24.38 1.31
CA GLU A 103 -2.05 -23.10 2.01
C GLU A 103 -0.81 -23.08 2.93
N GLU A 104 -0.55 -24.19 3.62
CA GLU A 104 0.61 -24.29 4.52
C GLU A 104 1.94 -24.24 3.77
N SER A 105 2.05 -24.91 2.63
CA SER A 105 3.26 -24.85 1.78
C SER A 105 3.50 -23.43 1.27
N ILE A 106 2.43 -22.71 0.91
CA ILE A 106 2.50 -21.33 0.44
C ILE A 106 2.92 -20.42 1.59
N SER A 107 2.31 -20.53 2.78
CA SER A 107 2.69 -19.78 3.99
C SER A 107 4.17 -19.95 4.32
N GLN A 108 4.64 -21.21 4.36
CA GLN A 108 6.05 -21.52 4.63
C GLN A 108 7.00 -20.93 3.59
N PHE A 109 6.62 -20.93 2.31
CA PHE A 109 7.41 -20.28 1.28
C PHE A 109 7.50 -18.77 1.52
N LEU A 110 6.37 -18.12 1.83
CA LEU A 110 6.32 -16.68 2.04
C LEU A 110 7.13 -16.27 3.27
N GLU A 111 7.02 -17.01 4.38
CA GLU A 111 7.78 -16.78 5.61
C GLU A 111 9.30 -16.92 5.42
N LYS A 112 9.72 -17.78 4.49
CA LYS A 112 11.14 -17.97 4.17
C LYS A 112 11.70 -16.90 3.24
N GLU A 113 10.90 -16.47 2.26
CA GLU A 113 11.35 -15.56 1.19
C GLU A 113 11.22 -14.09 1.57
N TYR A 114 10.20 -13.73 2.36
CA TYR A 114 9.86 -12.34 2.67
C TYR A 114 10.03 -12.04 4.15
N ASN A 115 10.83 -11.01 4.43
CA ASN A 115 10.95 -10.45 5.77
C ASN A 115 9.77 -9.51 6.07
N ALA A 116 9.42 -9.37 7.35
CA ALA A 116 8.37 -8.44 7.82
C ALA A 116 6.94 -8.73 7.29
N LEU A 117 6.57 -10.01 7.20
CA LEU A 117 5.16 -10.36 7.01
C LEU A 117 4.31 -9.88 8.20
N PRO A 118 3.06 -9.41 7.98
CA PRO A 118 2.18 -8.99 9.05
C PRO A 118 1.94 -10.13 10.05
N TRP A 119 1.72 -9.78 11.33
CA TRP A 119 1.40 -10.75 12.38
C TRP A 119 0.21 -11.66 12.03
N ALA A 120 -0.77 -11.12 11.29
CA ALA A 120 -1.96 -11.84 10.82
C ALA A 120 -1.75 -12.51 9.44
N HIS A 121 -0.50 -12.86 9.09
CA HIS A 121 -0.11 -13.35 7.77
C HIS A 121 -1.03 -14.46 7.26
N SER A 122 -1.30 -15.48 8.10
CA SER A 122 -2.08 -16.65 7.71
C SER A 122 -3.54 -16.31 7.39
N THR A 123 -4.15 -15.37 8.11
CA THR A 123 -5.53 -14.93 7.82
C THR A 123 -5.56 -14.15 6.51
N LEU A 124 -4.61 -13.23 6.34
CA LEU A 124 -4.50 -12.42 5.12
C LEU A 124 -4.20 -13.28 3.89
N LEU A 125 -3.36 -14.31 4.03
CA LEU A 125 -3.07 -15.29 2.99
C LEU A 125 -4.36 -16.00 2.55
N LYS A 126 -5.12 -16.52 3.51
CA LYS A 126 -6.38 -17.22 3.23
C LYS A 126 -7.39 -16.34 2.50
N ASP A 127 -7.53 -15.09 2.93
CA ASP A 127 -8.44 -14.13 2.30
C ASP A 127 -8.00 -13.84 0.85
N HIS A 128 -6.71 -13.58 0.63
CA HIS A 128 -6.17 -13.35 -0.71
C HIS A 128 -6.24 -14.58 -1.62
N LEU A 129 -6.08 -15.79 -1.08
CA LEU A 129 -6.30 -17.02 -1.84
C LEU A 129 -7.77 -17.11 -2.29
N GLY A 130 -8.73 -16.74 -1.44
CA GLY A 130 -10.13 -16.63 -1.81
C GLY A 130 -10.36 -15.64 -2.96
N GLU A 131 -9.87 -14.42 -2.83
CA GLU A 131 -9.99 -13.36 -3.85
C GLU A 131 -9.37 -13.77 -5.21
N LEU A 132 -8.20 -14.43 -5.19
CA LEU A 132 -7.54 -14.93 -6.41
C LEU A 132 -8.31 -16.08 -7.07
N CYS A 133 -9.05 -16.86 -6.28
CA CYS A 133 -9.92 -17.90 -6.82
C CYS A 133 -11.18 -17.30 -7.44
N GLU A 134 -11.75 -16.26 -6.83
CA GLU A 134 -12.93 -15.56 -7.33
C GLU A 134 -12.64 -14.78 -8.62
N SER A 135 -11.47 -14.13 -8.70
CA SER A 135 -11.00 -13.46 -9.92
C SER A 135 -10.60 -14.45 -11.03
N GLY A 136 -10.32 -15.71 -10.68
CA GLY A 136 -9.94 -16.76 -11.62
C GLY A 136 -8.47 -16.72 -12.04
N ASP A 137 -7.63 -16.01 -11.29
CA ASP A 137 -6.18 -15.98 -11.47
C ASP A 137 -5.53 -17.31 -11.03
N ILE A 138 -6.10 -17.92 -9.99
CA ILE A 138 -5.73 -19.26 -9.51
C ILE A 138 -6.95 -20.18 -9.47
N VAL A 139 -6.68 -21.48 -9.51
CA VAL A 139 -7.69 -22.54 -9.47
C VAL A 139 -7.53 -23.36 -8.19
N VAL A 140 -8.65 -23.61 -7.50
CA VAL A 140 -8.69 -24.57 -6.39
C VAL A 140 -8.92 -25.97 -6.93
N THR A 141 -8.03 -26.89 -6.58
CA THR A 141 -8.20 -28.32 -6.81
C THR A 141 -8.43 -29.04 -5.49
N ARG A 142 -9.02 -30.23 -5.56
CA ARG A 142 -9.24 -31.08 -4.38
C ARG A 142 -8.14 -32.13 -4.29
N GLY A 143 -7.29 -32.00 -3.29
CA GLY A 143 -6.30 -33.02 -2.92
C GLY A 143 -6.87 -34.06 -1.96
N SER A 144 -6.08 -35.09 -1.67
CA SER A 144 -6.41 -36.12 -0.68
C SER A 144 -6.56 -35.57 0.75
N SER A 145 -5.94 -34.43 1.05
CA SER A 145 -5.86 -33.83 2.38
C SER A 145 -6.52 -32.45 2.47
N GLY A 146 -7.27 -32.01 1.46
CA GLY A 146 -7.91 -30.69 1.46
C GLY A 146 -7.77 -29.90 0.16
N LYS A 147 -7.96 -28.59 0.25
CA LYS A 147 -7.86 -27.64 -0.87
C LYS A 147 -6.39 -27.48 -1.30
N ARG A 148 -6.14 -27.40 -2.60
CA ARG A 148 -4.84 -27.06 -3.18
C ARG A 148 -5.03 -25.98 -4.22
N TYR A 149 -4.04 -25.12 -4.39
CA TYR A 149 -4.10 -23.94 -5.24
C TYR A 149 -3.10 -24.07 -6.39
N LEU A 150 -3.52 -23.75 -7.61
CA LEU A 150 -2.69 -23.84 -8.80
C LEU A 150 -2.88 -22.59 -9.65
N LEU A 151 -1.81 -22.12 -10.29
CA LEU A 151 -1.92 -21.06 -11.28
C LEU A 151 -2.75 -21.53 -12.48
N LYS A 152 -3.61 -20.65 -12.97
CA LYS A 152 -4.27 -20.89 -14.25
C LYS A 152 -3.24 -20.91 -15.36
N THR A 153 -2.91 -22.10 -15.85
CA THR A 153 -2.12 -22.22 -17.06
C THR A 153 -2.97 -21.72 -18.22
N SER A 154 -2.73 -20.49 -18.65
CA SER A 154 -3.30 -20.00 -19.90
C SER A 154 -2.73 -20.88 -21.00
N THR A 155 -3.55 -21.76 -21.56
CA THR A 155 -3.19 -22.47 -22.78
C THR A 155 -2.97 -21.41 -23.84
N ARG A 156 -1.70 -21.10 -24.12
CA ARG A 156 -1.33 -20.28 -25.27
C ARG A 156 -1.65 -21.11 -26.49
N THR A 157 -2.89 -21.02 -26.95
CA THR A 157 -3.33 -21.52 -28.25
C THR A 157 -2.52 -20.78 -29.30
N HIS A 158 -1.41 -21.38 -29.71
CA HIS A 158 -0.74 -21.04 -30.96
C HIS A 158 -1.69 -21.48 -32.07
N HIS A 159 -2.27 -20.51 -32.75
CA HIS A 159 -3.10 -20.71 -33.93
C HIS A 159 -2.31 -20.30 -35.18
#